data_AF-A0A5J4UGI1-F1
#
_entry.id   AF-A0A5J4UGI1-F1
#
_cell.length_a   1.000
_cell.length_b   1.000
_cell.length_c   1.000
_cell.angle_alpha   90.00
_cell.angle_beta   90.00
_cell.angle_gamma   90.00
#
_symmetry.space_group_name_H-M   'P 1'
#
loop_
_entity.id
_entity.type
_entity.pdbx_description
1 polymer ?
#
loop_
_entity_poly.entity_id
_entity_poly.type
_entity_poly.pdbx_seq_one_letter_code
_entity_poly.pdbx_strand_id
1 'polypeptide(L)'
;FCQVDPVLSMAKYYTINKDELLSSGQDKLKDIDLFFRNWSLTFQYTNMYTQIGCTADLIAGLHTQRLTEQGLKNLVCDIKPIIVSVRNYFITAVTANMSGYKASDTCLNRARQFYSTRPFVVPAQRIQSWAFPSAAALTGLRTSQNIPLSHVSDMCLIFPKDPRCITCFENPCYQNMQVSTLGRNFPDFPMNTLNEQFFTMQLAANNLDNIFEATDKYEDSLATPRVELRGIPVYQSADDTYYNVDTNGKHPPPPVLYTVHDTFWLFTPLNGGSCDYDTTHSFDEVIGQVTA
;
A
#
# COMPACT_ATOMS: atom_id res chain seq x y z
N PHE A 1 2.06 -8.34 -2.09
CA PHE A 1 2.43 -8.42 -0.65
C PHE A 1 3.31 -7.22 -0.28
N CYS A 2 2.74 -6.23 0.42
CA CYS A 2 3.49 -5.04 0.84
C CYS A 2 3.97 -5.19 2.27
N GLN A 3 5.28 -5.08 2.46
CA GLN A 3 5.88 -4.89 3.77
C GLN A 3 6.07 -3.39 3.97
N VAL A 4 5.60 -2.88 5.11
CA VAL A 4 5.61 -1.46 5.43
C VAL A 4 7.04 -1.01 5.70
N ASP A 5 7.46 0.07 5.05
CA ASP A 5 8.68 0.80 5.41
C ASP A 5 8.54 1.30 6.86
N PRO A 6 9.36 0.81 7.82
CA PRO A 6 9.29 1.22 9.22
C PRO A 6 9.48 2.73 9.39
N VAL A 7 10.25 3.37 8.50
CA VAL A 7 10.47 4.82 8.53
C VAL A 7 9.21 5.56 8.09
N LEU A 8 8.54 5.09 7.03
CA LEU A 8 7.28 5.67 6.56
C LEU A 8 6.12 5.38 7.53
N SER A 9 6.10 4.19 8.13
CA SER A 9 5.17 3.81 9.20
C SER A 9 5.34 4.70 10.42
N MET A 10 6.59 5.00 10.77
CA MET A 10 6.93 5.79 11.95
C MET A 10 6.67 7.28 11.70
N ALA A 11 7.05 7.82 10.55
CA ALA A 11 6.73 9.20 10.16
C ALA A 11 5.20 9.43 10.15
N LYS A 12 4.44 8.45 9.65
CA LYS A 12 2.97 8.47 9.71
C LYS A 12 2.45 8.32 11.15
N TYR A 13 3.02 7.42 11.96
CA TYR A 13 2.70 7.28 13.39
C TYR A 13 2.94 8.58 14.17
N TYR A 14 4.04 9.29 13.91
CA TYR A 14 4.33 10.59 14.53
C TYR A 14 3.34 11.67 14.09
N THR A 15 2.92 11.64 12.82
CA THR A 15 1.90 12.56 12.30
C THR A 15 0.53 12.31 12.95
N ILE A 16 0.21 11.04 13.22
CA ILE A 16 -1.06 10.60 13.81
C ILE A 16 -1.12 10.85 15.32
N ASN A 17 -0.02 10.62 16.07
CA ASN A 17 0.02 10.69 17.53
C ASN A 17 0.64 11.98 18.07
N LYS A 18 0.70 13.02 17.23
CA LYS A 18 1.34 14.30 17.52
C LYS A 18 0.85 14.91 18.83
N ASP A 19 -0.45 14.88 19.10
CA ASP A 19 -1.05 15.49 20.29
C ASP A 19 -0.75 14.70 21.58
N GLU A 20 -0.64 13.37 21.47
CA GLU A 20 -0.32 12.49 22.60
C GLU A 20 1.18 12.60 22.98
N LEU A 21 2.05 12.74 21.98
CA LEU A 21 3.48 13.01 22.17
C LEU A 21 3.74 14.39 22.79
N LEU A 22 3.00 15.42 22.37
CA LEU A 22 3.08 16.78 22.93
C LEU A 22 2.62 16.86 24.39
N SER A 23 1.78 15.93 24.84
CA SER A 23 1.32 15.83 26.23
C SER A 23 2.31 15.10 27.18
N SER A 24 3.34 14.45 26.62
CA SER A 24 4.25 13.59 27.37
C SER A 24 5.55 14.30 27.77
N GLY A 25 6.01 14.09 29.01
CA GLY A 25 7.14 14.80 29.62
C GLY A 25 8.52 14.56 28.97
N GLN A 26 9.52 15.32 29.45
CA GLN A 26 10.89 15.42 28.91
C GLN A 26 11.64 14.10 28.70
N ASP A 27 11.27 13.02 29.38
CA ASP A 27 11.99 11.74 29.31
C ASP A 27 11.81 11.02 27.97
N LYS A 28 10.61 11.08 27.36
CA LYS A 28 10.38 10.47 26.02
C LYS A 28 11.11 11.20 24.89
N LEU A 29 11.39 12.51 25.05
CA LEU A 29 12.14 13.30 24.07
C LEU A 29 13.64 13.00 24.10
N LYS A 30 14.20 12.65 25.27
CA LYS A 30 15.61 12.24 25.39
C LYS A 30 15.85 10.88 24.73
N ASP A 31 14.89 9.97 24.83
CA ASP A 31 14.96 8.67 24.16
C ASP A 31 14.97 8.83 22.63
N ILE A 32 14.25 9.83 22.10
CA ILE A 32 14.23 10.16 20.68
C ILE A 32 15.57 10.76 20.22
N ASP A 33 16.14 11.72 20.96
CA ASP A 33 17.46 12.30 20.63
C ASP A 33 18.57 11.25 20.68
N LEU A 34 18.54 10.37 21.68
CA LEU A 34 19.49 9.26 21.81
C LEU A 34 19.35 8.25 20.66
N PHE A 35 18.13 7.96 20.23
CA PHE A 35 17.85 7.08 19.10
C PHE A 35 18.39 7.61 17.77
N PHE A 36 18.18 8.90 17.46
CA PHE A 36 18.70 9.52 16.24
C PHE A 36 20.23 9.64 16.26
N ARG A 37 20.86 9.89 17.42
CA ARG A 37 22.32 9.93 17.54
C ARG A 37 22.96 8.55 17.34
N ASN A 38 22.26 7.49 17.72
CA ASN A 38 22.68 6.10 17.52
C ASN A 38 22.26 5.53 16.16
N TRP A 39 21.55 6.32 15.33
CA TRP A 39 21.10 5.92 14.02
C TRP A 39 22.29 5.88 13.05
N SER A 40 22.89 4.71 12.86
CA SER A 40 23.98 4.54 11.91
C SER A 40 23.47 4.69 10.47
N LEU A 41 24.21 5.40 9.62
CA LEU A 41 23.93 5.54 8.18
C LEU A 41 24.09 4.23 7.38
N THR A 42 24.63 3.19 7.99
CA THR A 42 24.67 1.82 7.45
C THR A 42 23.34 1.13 7.70
N PHE A 43 22.38 1.36 6.83
CA PHE A 43 21.15 0.57 6.84
C PHE A 43 21.43 -0.84 6.31
N GLN A 44 21.49 -1.81 7.21
CA GLN A 44 21.27 -3.21 6.86
C GLN A 44 19.76 -3.46 6.91
N TYR A 45 19.13 -3.44 5.74
CA TYR A 45 17.72 -3.77 5.61
C TYR A 45 17.53 -5.29 5.66
N THR A 46 17.41 -5.84 6.86
CA THR A 46 17.08 -7.26 7.05
C THR A 46 15.58 -7.42 6.79
N ASN A 47 15.21 -8.02 5.66
CA ASN A 47 13.83 -8.30 5.26
C ASN A 47 12.95 -7.06 5.04
N MET A 48 13.37 -6.12 4.20
CA MET A 48 12.49 -5.07 3.68
C MET A 48 12.60 -4.98 2.16
N TYR A 49 11.46 -4.96 1.47
CA TYR A 49 11.39 -4.60 0.06
C TYR A 49 11.43 -3.07 -0.04
N THR A 50 12.59 -2.52 -0.40
CA THR A 50 12.70 -1.09 -0.73
C THR A 50 12.38 -0.93 -2.21
N GLN A 51 11.45 -0.04 -2.56
CA GLN A 51 11.24 0.34 -3.96
C GLN A 51 12.40 1.21 -4.43
N ILE A 52 13.37 0.60 -5.10
CA ILE A 52 14.53 1.29 -5.67
C ILE A 52 14.09 1.99 -6.95
N GLY A 53 14.58 3.22 -7.17
CA GLY A 53 14.23 4.06 -8.32
C GLY A 53 13.02 4.98 -8.11
N CYS A 54 12.25 4.82 -7.03
CA CYS A 54 11.25 5.81 -6.61
C CYS A 54 11.92 6.99 -5.89
N THR A 55 11.24 8.15 -5.90
CA THR A 55 11.60 9.26 -5.00
C THR A 55 11.27 8.86 -3.57
N ALA A 56 12.25 8.98 -2.68
CA ALA A 56 12.13 8.73 -1.25
C ALA A 56 12.46 10.01 -0.47
N ASP A 57 11.88 10.14 0.71
CA ASP A 57 12.09 11.28 1.59
C ASP A 57 13.26 11.01 2.55
N LEU A 58 14.35 11.76 2.38
CA LEU A 58 15.47 11.76 3.34
C LEU A 58 15.23 12.83 4.39
N ILE A 59 15.16 12.42 5.65
CA ILE A 59 15.21 13.34 6.79
C ILE A 59 16.66 13.80 6.93
N ALA A 60 16.95 15.01 6.47
CA ALA A 60 18.30 15.59 6.46
C ALA A 60 18.64 16.33 7.76
N GLY A 61 17.63 16.63 8.58
CA GLY A 61 17.79 17.36 9.84
C GLY A 61 16.49 17.46 10.62
N LEU A 62 16.62 17.79 11.90
CA LEU A 62 15.51 18.11 12.79
C LEU A 62 15.78 19.49 13.39
N HIS A 63 14.79 20.37 13.36
CA HIS A 63 14.88 21.67 14.02
C HIS A 63 13.58 21.99 14.76
N THR A 64 13.68 22.82 15.80
CA THR A 64 12.50 23.24 16.57
C THR A 64 11.96 24.56 16.04
N GLN A 65 10.68 24.59 15.65
CA GLN A 65 9.99 25.82 15.27
C GLN A 65 9.06 26.27 16.41
N ARG A 66 9.16 27.54 16.81
CA ARG A 66 8.33 28.10 17.88
C ARG A 66 6.94 28.44 17.32
N LEU A 67 5.90 27.84 17.90
CA LEU A 67 4.51 28.02 17.44
C LEU A 67 3.84 29.25 18.06
N THR A 68 4.13 29.55 19.33
CA THR A 68 3.49 30.63 20.09
C THR A 68 4.47 31.28 21.07
N GLU A 69 4.17 32.51 21.49
CA GLU A 69 4.98 33.28 22.47
C GLU A 69 5.15 32.52 23.80
N GLN A 70 4.18 31.67 24.16
CA GLN A 70 4.17 30.83 25.36
C GLN A 70 5.18 29.67 25.36
N GLY A 71 6.00 29.51 24.31
CA GLY A 71 7.17 28.61 24.34
C GLY A 71 6.92 27.17 23.86
N LEU A 72 5.74 26.85 23.34
CA LEU A 72 5.49 25.59 22.62
C LEU A 72 6.36 25.53 21.36
N LYS A 73 7.16 24.45 21.26
CA LYS A 73 8.05 24.17 20.14
C LYS A 73 7.57 22.91 19.42
N ASN A 74 7.31 23.01 18.12
CA ASN A 74 7.15 21.83 17.28
C ASN A 74 8.52 21.35 16.82
N LEU A 75 8.70 20.03 16.78
CA LEU A 75 9.79 19.42 16.05
C LEU A 75 9.41 19.39 14.56
N VAL A 76 10.27 19.93 13.71
CA VAL A 76 10.10 19.98 12.26
C VAL A 76 11.23 19.17 11.62
N CYS A 77 10.88 18.31 10.68
CA CYS A 77 11.82 17.52 9.89
C CYS A 77 12.18 18.29 8.62
N ASP A 78 13.47 18.44 8.36
CA ASP A 78 13.97 18.90 7.06
C ASP A 78 13.98 17.72 6.10
N ILE A 79 12.98 17.65 5.24
CA ILE A 79 12.81 16.56 4.27
C ILE A 79 13.42 16.97 2.93
N LYS A 80 14.30 16.12 2.40
CA LYS A 80 14.87 16.27 1.06
C LYS A 80 14.47 15.07 0.20
N PRO A 81 13.93 15.28 -1.01
CA PRO A 81 13.68 14.19 -1.93
C PRO A 81 15.01 13.62 -2.42
N ILE A 82 15.15 12.30 -2.36
CA ILE A 82 16.29 11.54 -2.90
C ILE A 82 15.77 10.42 -3.78
N ILE A 83 16.63 9.90 -4.67
CA ILE A 83 16.34 8.69 -5.43
C ILE A 83 17.40 7.67 -5.06
N VAL A 84 16.96 6.50 -4.60
CA VAL A 84 17.85 5.38 -4.32
C VAL A 84 18.12 4.66 -5.64
N SER A 85 19.40 4.48 -5.98
CA SER A 85 19.84 3.74 -7.17
C SER A 85 20.80 2.63 -6.78
N VAL A 86 20.69 1.45 -7.40
CA VAL A 86 21.70 0.40 -7.22
C VAL A 86 22.83 0.60 -8.21
N ARG A 87 24.05 0.68 -7.67
CA ARG A 87 25.29 0.64 -8.46
C ARG A 87 26.22 -0.40 -7.87
N ASN A 88 26.94 -1.08 -8.75
CA ASN A 88 27.93 -2.09 -8.42
C ASN A 88 27.37 -3.30 -7.64
N TYR A 89 26.18 -3.81 -8.02
CA TYR A 89 25.59 -4.94 -7.32
C TYR A 89 26.33 -6.25 -7.60
N PHE A 90 26.33 -7.14 -6.61
CA PHE A 90 26.72 -8.53 -6.79
C PHE A 90 25.67 -9.44 -6.17
N ILE A 91 25.41 -10.57 -6.82
CA ILE A 91 24.43 -11.55 -6.35
C ILE A 91 25.15 -12.56 -5.45
N THR A 92 24.77 -12.59 -4.17
CA THR A 92 25.36 -13.50 -3.19
C THR A 92 24.68 -14.87 -3.14
N ALA A 93 23.36 -14.89 -3.34
CA ALA A 93 22.55 -16.09 -3.32
C ALA A 93 21.34 -15.94 -4.25
N VAL A 94 20.92 -17.05 -4.84
CA VAL A 94 19.66 -17.19 -5.56
C VAL A 94 18.95 -18.40 -4.99
N THR A 95 17.74 -18.20 -4.50
CA THR A 95 16.90 -19.25 -3.92
C THR A 95 15.66 -19.40 -4.77
N ALA A 96 15.32 -20.63 -5.15
CA ALA A 96 14.10 -20.95 -5.88
C ALA A 96 13.40 -22.13 -5.18
N ASN A 97 12.08 -22.03 -5.01
CA ASN A 97 11.27 -23.15 -4.56
C ASN A 97 10.90 -24.00 -5.78
N MET A 98 11.35 -25.25 -5.83
CA MET A 98 11.09 -26.15 -6.95
C MET A 98 10.44 -27.43 -6.44
N SER A 99 9.30 -27.79 -7.01
CA SER A 99 8.63 -29.07 -6.75
C SER A 99 9.26 -30.16 -7.62
N GLY A 100 9.59 -31.32 -7.02
CA GLY A 100 10.10 -32.48 -7.75
C GLY A 100 11.58 -32.78 -7.49
N TYR A 101 12.34 -33.03 -8.55
CA TYR A 101 13.70 -33.58 -8.50
C TYR A 101 14.77 -32.53 -8.16
N LYS A 102 15.88 -32.99 -7.57
CA LYS A 102 17.06 -32.17 -7.25
C LYS A 102 17.68 -31.57 -8.52
N ALA A 103 18.07 -30.30 -8.46
CA ALA A 103 18.85 -29.66 -9.53
C ALA A 103 20.27 -30.26 -9.64
N SER A 104 20.71 -30.55 -10.86
CA SER A 104 22.08 -31.00 -11.15
C SER A 104 23.08 -29.85 -11.06
N ASP A 105 24.35 -30.15 -10.82
CA ASP A 105 25.42 -29.15 -10.79
C ASP A 105 25.52 -28.36 -12.11
N THR A 106 25.26 -29.02 -13.25
CA THR A 106 25.18 -28.38 -14.57
C THR A 106 24.07 -27.32 -14.61
N CYS A 107 22.90 -27.60 -14.03
CA CYS A 107 21.80 -26.64 -13.94
C CYS A 107 22.19 -25.44 -13.06
N LEU A 108 22.77 -25.70 -11.88
CA LEU A 108 23.21 -24.65 -10.96
C LEU A 108 24.28 -23.75 -11.59
N ASN A 109 25.24 -24.33 -12.33
CA ASN A 109 26.27 -23.56 -13.02
C ASN A 109 25.70 -22.71 -14.16
N ARG A 110 24.72 -23.23 -14.92
CA ARG A 110 24.01 -22.42 -15.93
C ARG A 110 23.23 -21.27 -15.31
N ALA A 111 22.56 -21.47 -14.19
CA ALA A 111 21.87 -20.40 -13.48
C ALA A 111 22.85 -19.31 -13.00
N ARG A 112 23.98 -19.70 -12.40
CA ARG A 112 25.04 -18.76 -12.01
C ARG A 112 25.57 -17.96 -13.20
N GLN A 113 25.84 -18.64 -14.32
CA GLN A 113 26.31 -17.99 -15.53
C GLN A 113 25.27 -17.00 -16.07
N PHE A 114 23.99 -17.37 -16.09
CA PHE A 114 22.90 -16.52 -16.54
C PHE A 114 22.88 -15.20 -15.78
N TYR A 115 22.77 -15.25 -14.44
CA TYR A 115 22.68 -14.04 -13.60
C TYR A 115 23.98 -13.22 -13.54
N SER A 116 25.12 -13.81 -13.88
CA SER A 116 26.42 -13.11 -13.90
C SER A 116 26.73 -12.43 -15.24
N THR A 117 26.06 -12.82 -16.32
CA THR A 117 26.45 -12.39 -17.68
C THR A 117 25.32 -11.75 -18.48
N ARG A 118 24.06 -12.05 -18.14
CA ARG A 118 22.91 -11.58 -18.89
C ARG A 118 22.09 -10.60 -18.06
N PRO A 119 21.54 -9.54 -18.69
CA PRO A 119 20.52 -8.75 -18.06
C PRO A 119 19.30 -9.61 -17.74
N PHE A 120 18.57 -9.25 -16.68
CA PHE A 120 17.34 -9.92 -16.29
C PHE A 120 16.35 -8.94 -15.68
N VAL A 121 15.08 -9.30 -15.74
CA VAL A 121 13.97 -8.48 -15.25
C VAL A 121 13.44 -9.09 -13.96
N VAL A 122 13.25 -8.25 -12.95
CA VAL A 122 12.45 -8.59 -11.77
C VAL A 122 11.14 -7.81 -11.87
N PRO A 123 9.99 -8.47 -12.05
CA PRO A 123 8.70 -7.77 -12.05
C PRO A 123 8.38 -7.24 -10.66
N ALA A 124 7.76 -6.08 -10.62
CA ALA A 124 7.35 -5.37 -9.42
C ALA A 124 5.98 -4.72 -9.66
N GLN A 125 5.33 -4.30 -8.59
CA GLN A 125 4.07 -3.57 -8.67
C GLN A 125 4.17 -2.28 -7.88
N ARG A 126 3.60 -1.22 -8.46
CA ARG A 126 3.46 0.09 -7.83
C ARG A 126 1.99 0.41 -7.66
N ILE A 127 1.60 0.75 -6.44
CA ILE A 127 0.25 1.22 -6.14
C ILE A 127 0.27 2.74 -6.13
N GLN A 128 -0.66 3.34 -6.84
CA GLN A 128 -0.95 4.77 -6.77
C GLN A 128 -2.38 4.95 -6.24
N SER A 129 -2.57 5.95 -5.38
CA SER A 129 -3.86 6.21 -4.74
C SER A 129 -4.42 7.57 -5.10
N TRP A 130 -5.74 7.62 -5.25
CA TRP A 130 -6.49 8.81 -5.61
C TRP A 130 -7.69 8.96 -4.67
N ALA A 131 -7.64 9.95 -3.78
CA ALA A 131 -8.76 10.23 -2.89
C ALA A 131 -9.85 11.01 -3.64
N PHE A 132 -11.09 10.58 -3.45
CA PHE A 132 -12.25 11.29 -3.96
C PHE A 132 -12.48 12.59 -3.18
N PRO A 133 -13.11 13.62 -3.79
CA PRO A 133 -13.26 14.94 -3.17
C PRO A 133 -14.24 14.99 -2.00
N SER A 134 -15.13 14.00 -1.86
CA SER A 134 -16.21 14.02 -0.86
C SER A 134 -16.27 12.71 -0.08
N ALA A 135 -16.45 12.84 1.23
CA ALA A 135 -16.73 11.76 2.16
C ALA A 135 -18.23 11.42 2.19
N ALA A 136 -18.58 10.35 2.92
CA ALA A 136 -19.97 9.95 3.10
C ALA A 136 -20.77 10.99 3.92
N ALA A 137 -22.00 11.27 3.50
CA ALA A 137 -22.94 12.16 4.18
C ALA A 137 -24.19 11.40 4.66
N LEU A 138 -25.09 12.06 5.40
CA LEU A 138 -26.25 11.41 6.07
C LEU A 138 -27.24 10.84 5.07
N THR A 139 -27.26 11.42 3.88
CA THR A 139 -28.07 10.99 2.74
C THR A 139 -27.38 9.95 1.86
N GLY A 140 -26.18 9.48 2.24
CA GLY A 140 -25.36 8.54 1.47
C GLY A 140 -24.10 9.17 0.88
N LEU A 141 -23.44 8.42 0.01
CA LEU A 141 -22.19 8.79 -0.66
C LEU A 141 -22.42 8.91 -2.17
N ARG A 142 -22.18 10.09 -2.72
CA ARG A 142 -22.17 10.32 -4.17
C ARG A 142 -21.00 11.23 -4.51
N THR A 143 -20.00 10.69 -5.20
CA THR A 143 -18.76 11.39 -5.52
C THR A 143 -18.28 11.00 -6.92
N SER A 144 -17.56 11.90 -7.58
CA SER A 144 -17.00 11.67 -8.91
C SER A 144 -15.63 12.34 -9.04
N GLN A 145 -14.75 11.71 -9.82
CA GLN A 145 -13.41 12.22 -10.10
C GLN A 145 -12.97 11.73 -11.48
N ASN A 146 -12.29 12.61 -12.23
CA ASN A 146 -11.64 12.23 -13.47
C ASN A 146 -10.19 11.85 -13.16
N ILE A 147 -9.85 10.58 -13.38
CA ILE A 147 -8.51 10.04 -13.08
C ILE A 147 -7.91 9.53 -14.40
N PRO A 148 -6.77 10.07 -14.85
CA PRO A 148 -6.10 9.55 -16.03
C PRO A 148 -5.49 8.18 -15.71
N LEU A 149 -5.83 7.19 -16.53
CA LEU A 149 -5.33 5.82 -16.39
C LEU A 149 -4.30 5.57 -17.49
N SER A 150 -3.09 5.19 -17.10
CA SER A 150 -1.99 4.84 -18.02
C SER A 150 -1.26 3.62 -17.45
N HIS A 151 -1.13 2.56 -18.27
CA HIS A 151 -0.46 1.32 -17.87
C HIS A 151 -0.92 0.80 -16.49
N VAL A 152 -2.24 0.77 -16.28
CA VAL A 152 -2.84 0.23 -15.06
C VAL A 152 -3.22 -1.22 -15.32
N SER A 153 -2.68 -2.14 -14.53
CA SER A 153 -2.97 -3.58 -14.62
C SER A 153 -4.17 -3.99 -13.79
N ASP A 154 -4.43 -3.29 -12.68
CA ASP A 154 -5.57 -3.56 -11.80
C ASP A 154 -6.03 -2.30 -11.05
N MET A 155 -7.27 -2.26 -10.59
CA MET A 155 -7.81 -1.17 -9.80
C MET A 155 -8.71 -1.68 -8.67
N CYS A 156 -8.61 -1.04 -7.51
CA CYS A 156 -9.45 -1.33 -6.37
C CYS A 156 -10.03 -0.05 -5.78
N LEU A 157 -11.34 -0.03 -5.54
CA LEU A 157 -11.99 1.07 -4.82
C LEU A 157 -12.09 0.71 -3.35
N ILE A 158 -11.45 1.51 -2.51
CA ILE A 158 -11.34 1.29 -1.06
C ILE A 158 -12.18 2.32 -0.31
N PHE A 159 -12.84 1.85 0.76
CA PHE A 159 -13.65 2.66 1.66
C PHE A 159 -13.06 2.56 3.07
N PRO A 160 -12.12 3.43 3.45
CA PRO A 160 -11.51 3.37 4.76
C PRO A 160 -12.52 3.81 5.83
N LYS A 161 -12.56 3.12 6.98
CA LYS A 161 -13.31 3.60 8.15
C LYS A 161 -12.58 4.70 8.90
N ASP A 162 -11.26 4.61 8.94
CA ASP A 162 -10.38 5.54 9.64
C ASP A 162 -9.21 5.93 8.72
N PRO A 163 -8.72 7.19 8.74
CA PRO A 163 -7.51 7.60 8.01
C PRO A 163 -6.25 6.77 8.35
N ARG A 164 -6.24 6.07 9.48
CA ARG A 164 -5.16 5.17 9.93
C ARG A 164 -5.24 3.77 9.31
N CYS A 165 -6.32 3.42 8.60
CA CYS A 165 -6.41 2.16 7.87
C CYS A 165 -5.57 2.25 6.59
N ILE A 166 -4.51 1.44 6.49
CA ILE A 166 -3.56 1.50 5.36
C ILE A 166 -3.47 0.15 4.62
N THR A 167 -3.53 -0.97 5.33
CA THR A 167 -3.22 -2.30 4.78
C THR A 167 -4.40 -3.28 4.79
N CYS A 168 -5.34 -3.11 5.72
CA CYS A 168 -6.49 -3.99 5.88
C CYS A 168 -7.75 -3.13 5.92
N PHE A 169 -8.76 -3.51 5.14
CA PHE A 169 -10.01 -2.79 5.01
C PHE A 169 -11.16 -3.74 5.25
N GLU A 170 -12.13 -3.29 6.03
CA GLU A 170 -13.34 -4.05 6.33
C GLU A 170 -14.41 -3.74 5.27
N ASN A 171 -15.38 -4.64 5.11
CA ASN A 171 -16.54 -4.38 4.27
C ASN A 171 -17.21 -3.04 4.68
N PRO A 172 -17.50 -2.14 3.72
CA PRO A 172 -18.17 -0.88 4.01
C PRO A 172 -19.67 -1.01 4.25
N CYS A 173 -20.26 -2.21 4.27
CA CYS A 173 -21.67 -2.45 4.60
C CYS A 173 -22.67 -1.51 3.87
N TYR A 174 -22.37 -1.10 2.63
CA TYR A 174 -23.21 -0.16 1.88
C TYR A 174 -24.32 -0.88 1.14
N GLN A 175 -25.52 -0.28 1.18
CA GLN A 175 -26.65 -0.65 0.34
C GLN A 175 -26.65 0.18 -0.94
N ASN A 176 -27.20 -0.38 -2.02
CA ASN A 176 -27.31 0.28 -3.32
C ASN A 176 -25.96 0.80 -3.87
N MET A 177 -24.87 0.07 -3.62
CA MET A 177 -23.56 0.38 -4.17
C MET A 177 -23.58 0.16 -5.68
N GLN A 178 -23.14 1.17 -6.42
CA GLN A 178 -22.90 1.09 -7.86
C GLN A 178 -21.80 2.07 -8.25
N VAL A 179 -20.84 1.62 -9.03
CA VAL A 179 -19.78 2.44 -9.60
C VAL A 179 -20.10 2.67 -11.07
N SER A 180 -19.98 3.90 -11.55
CA SER A 180 -20.18 4.21 -12.98
C SER A 180 -18.87 4.69 -13.60
N THR A 181 -18.43 4.04 -14.67
CA THR A 181 -17.22 4.40 -15.42
C THR A 181 -17.56 4.50 -16.91
N LEU A 182 -17.18 5.63 -17.54
CA LEU A 182 -17.38 5.87 -18.98
C LEU A 182 -18.81 5.55 -19.50
N GLY A 183 -19.83 5.81 -18.67
CA GLY A 183 -21.24 5.56 -19.02
C GLY A 183 -21.71 4.12 -18.83
N ARG A 184 -20.90 3.23 -18.24
CA ARG A 184 -21.29 1.87 -17.84
C ARG A 184 -21.30 1.74 -16.33
N ASN A 185 -22.20 0.91 -15.83
CA ASN A 185 -22.35 0.67 -14.40
C ASN A 185 -21.73 -0.68 -14.01
N PHE A 186 -21.10 -0.71 -12.85
CA PHE A 186 -20.47 -1.88 -12.26
C PHE A 186 -20.82 -1.93 -10.78
N PRO A 187 -21.59 -2.93 -10.32
CA PRO A 187 -22.39 -3.87 -11.13
C PRO A 187 -23.54 -3.20 -11.91
N ASP A 188 -24.14 -3.89 -12.89
CA ASP A 188 -25.23 -3.37 -13.74
C ASP A 188 -26.43 -2.87 -12.92
N PHE A 189 -26.73 -3.55 -11.81
CA PHE A 189 -27.76 -3.19 -10.86
C PHE A 189 -27.13 -2.81 -9.51
N PRO A 190 -27.68 -1.83 -8.78
CA PRO A 190 -27.20 -1.49 -7.45
C PRO A 190 -27.18 -2.73 -6.54
N MET A 191 -26.08 -2.92 -5.82
CA MET A 191 -25.84 -4.12 -5.02
C MET A 191 -25.57 -3.76 -3.56
N ASN A 192 -25.97 -4.64 -2.64
CA ASN A 192 -25.60 -4.54 -1.22
C ASN A 192 -24.30 -5.30 -0.98
N THR A 193 -23.33 -4.68 -0.31
CA THR A 193 -22.03 -5.30 -0.05
C THR A 193 -22.08 -6.45 0.96
N LEU A 194 -23.20 -6.61 1.68
CA LEU A 194 -23.41 -7.74 2.60
C LEU A 194 -24.06 -8.96 1.93
N ASN A 195 -24.48 -8.84 0.67
CA ASN A 195 -25.14 -9.95 -0.02
C ASN A 195 -24.13 -10.95 -0.57
N GLU A 196 -24.55 -12.21 -0.65
CA GLU A 196 -23.77 -13.32 -1.24
C GLU A 196 -23.28 -12.99 -2.66
N GLN A 197 -24.11 -12.33 -3.47
CA GLN A 197 -23.74 -11.93 -4.82
C GLN A 197 -22.52 -11.00 -4.86
N PHE A 198 -22.40 -10.07 -3.89
CA PHE A 198 -21.22 -9.20 -3.79
C PHE A 198 -19.99 -10.01 -3.37
N PHE A 199 -20.16 -10.93 -2.43
CA PHE A 199 -19.09 -11.82 -1.98
C PHE A 199 -18.53 -12.67 -3.14
N THR A 200 -19.40 -13.32 -3.91
CA THR A 200 -19.00 -14.09 -5.10
C THR A 200 -18.29 -13.21 -6.14
N MET A 201 -18.79 -11.99 -6.36
CA MET A 201 -18.14 -11.05 -7.28
C MET A 201 -16.74 -10.65 -6.80
N GLN A 202 -16.52 -10.46 -5.50
CA GLN A 202 -15.20 -10.18 -4.94
C GLN A 202 -14.26 -11.38 -5.05
N LEU A 203 -14.74 -12.61 -4.83
CA LEU A 203 -13.94 -13.81 -5.03
C LEU A 203 -13.50 -13.95 -6.50
N ALA A 204 -14.42 -13.78 -7.44
CA ALA A 204 -14.13 -13.84 -8.87
C ALA A 204 -13.16 -12.72 -9.30
N ALA A 205 -13.37 -11.49 -8.84
CA ALA A 205 -12.50 -10.35 -9.17
C ALA A 205 -11.06 -10.55 -8.67
N ASN A 206 -10.87 -11.28 -7.55
CA ASN A 206 -9.56 -11.58 -6.98
C ASN A 206 -9.00 -12.94 -7.42
N ASN A 207 -9.66 -13.65 -8.36
CA ASN A 207 -9.31 -15.01 -8.78
C ASN A 207 -9.25 -16.04 -7.63
N LEU A 208 -10.05 -15.81 -6.58
CA LEU A 208 -10.21 -16.69 -5.41
C LEU A 208 -11.43 -17.62 -5.54
N ASP A 209 -12.04 -17.67 -6.72
CA ASP A 209 -13.17 -18.52 -7.07
C ASP A 209 -12.76 -19.86 -7.72
N ASN A 210 -11.46 -20.03 -8.01
CA ASN A 210 -10.92 -21.15 -8.78
C ASN A 210 -9.90 -21.99 -7.97
N ILE A 211 -8.63 -21.99 -8.37
CA ILE A 211 -7.59 -22.87 -7.81
C ILE A 211 -7.15 -22.42 -6.41
N PHE A 212 -7.30 -21.12 -6.11
CA PHE A 212 -6.91 -20.52 -4.85
C PHE A 212 -8.14 -20.28 -3.99
N GLU A 213 -8.10 -20.75 -2.74
CA GLU A 213 -9.16 -20.53 -1.76
C GLU A 213 -8.89 -19.24 -0.97
N ALA A 214 -9.95 -18.51 -0.66
CA ALA A 214 -9.85 -17.38 0.27
C ALA A 214 -9.50 -17.89 1.68
N THR A 215 -8.65 -17.16 2.40
CA THR A 215 -8.41 -17.49 3.82
C THR A 215 -9.63 -17.13 4.66
N ASP A 216 -9.90 -17.85 5.75
CA ASP A 216 -10.98 -17.54 6.71
C ASP A 216 -11.02 -16.05 7.08
N LYS A 217 -9.85 -15.41 7.29
CA LYS A 217 -9.74 -13.98 7.62
C LYS A 217 -10.25 -13.06 6.51
N TYR A 218 -10.04 -13.43 5.26
CA TYR A 218 -10.51 -12.68 4.09
C TYR A 218 -12.02 -12.82 3.96
N GLU A 219 -12.52 -14.06 4.10
CA GLU A 219 -13.96 -14.33 4.08
C GLU A 219 -14.69 -13.60 5.22
N ASP A 220 -14.16 -13.70 6.45
CA ASP A 220 -14.69 -13.01 7.63
C ASP A 220 -14.72 -11.48 7.44
N SER A 221 -13.69 -10.90 6.79
CA SER A 221 -13.61 -9.46 6.54
C SER A 221 -14.68 -8.97 5.57
N LEU A 222 -15.17 -9.84 4.68
CA LEU A 222 -16.22 -9.54 3.71
C LEU A 222 -17.61 -9.91 4.23
N ALA A 223 -17.75 -11.02 4.95
CA ALA A 223 -19.04 -11.59 5.35
C ALA A 223 -19.52 -11.16 6.74
N THR A 224 -18.62 -10.78 7.65
CA THR A 224 -19.00 -10.46 9.03
C THR A 224 -19.13 -8.95 9.24
N PRO A 225 -20.33 -8.42 9.52
CA PRO A 225 -20.48 -7.09 10.08
C PRO A 225 -19.79 -7.09 11.44
N ARG A 226 -18.64 -6.44 11.57
CA ARG A 226 -17.89 -6.36 12.84
C ARG A 226 -18.52 -5.45 13.90
N VAL A 227 -19.74 -5.01 13.65
CA VAL A 227 -20.61 -4.44 14.67
C VAL A 227 -21.53 -5.57 15.12
N GLU A 228 -21.51 -5.91 16.42
CA GLU A 228 -22.46 -6.87 17.01
C GLU A 228 -23.90 -6.45 16.70
N LEU A 229 -24.46 -6.98 15.62
CA LEU A 229 -25.87 -6.90 15.32
C LEU A 229 -26.51 -8.16 15.89
N ARG A 230 -26.98 -8.08 17.15
CA ARG A 230 -28.09 -8.93 17.58
C ARG A 230 -29.26 -8.63 16.65
N GLY A 231 -29.40 -9.48 15.63
CA GLY A 231 -30.43 -9.55 14.60
C GLY A 231 -31.37 -8.34 14.44
N ILE A 232 -31.17 -7.58 13.34
CA ILE A 232 -32.19 -7.00 12.43
C ILE A 232 -31.44 -6.17 11.35
N PRO A 233 -31.89 -6.17 10.07
CA PRO A 233 -31.21 -5.52 8.95
C PRO A 233 -31.18 -3.98 9.07
N VAL A 234 -30.01 -3.37 8.84
CA VAL A 234 -29.78 -1.95 9.15
C VAL A 234 -29.91 -1.06 7.92
N TYR A 235 -31.14 -0.59 7.72
CA TYR A 235 -31.47 0.83 7.89
C TYR A 235 -32.92 0.91 8.41
N GLN A 236 -33.13 1.44 9.62
CA GLN A 236 -34.49 1.65 10.15
C GLN A 236 -34.72 3.00 10.86
N SER A 237 -33.70 3.69 11.41
CA SER A 237 -33.87 5.00 12.06
C SER A 237 -32.53 5.69 12.42
N ALA A 238 -32.60 6.82 13.14
CA ALA A 238 -31.49 7.70 13.51
C ALA A 238 -30.38 7.08 14.41
N ASP A 239 -30.54 5.83 14.87
CA ASP A 239 -29.61 5.14 15.76
C ASP A 239 -28.83 3.99 15.07
N ASP A 240 -28.64 4.08 13.74
CA ASP A 240 -27.94 3.09 12.92
C ASP A 240 -26.41 3.13 13.11
N THR A 241 -25.83 1.98 13.46
CA THR A 241 -24.45 1.83 13.95
C THR A 241 -23.37 1.73 12.87
N TYR A 242 -23.71 1.68 11.58
CA TYR A 242 -22.72 2.02 10.53
C TYR A 242 -22.57 3.55 10.39
N TYR A 243 -23.60 4.29 10.82
CA TYR A 243 -23.63 5.75 10.91
C TYR A 243 -23.22 6.27 12.28
N ASN A 244 -22.97 5.40 13.26
CA ASN A 244 -22.36 5.83 14.52
C ASN A 244 -20.91 6.19 14.23
N VAL A 245 -20.74 7.47 13.89
CA VAL A 245 -19.96 8.40 14.69
C VAL A 245 -19.16 7.65 15.76
N ASP A 246 -17.84 7.78 15.77
CA ASP A 246 -17.17 7.58 17.06
C ASP A 246 -17.91 8.41 18.12
N THR A 247 -17.70 8.17 19.40
CA THR A 247 -18.31 9.02 20.45
C THR A 247 -17.98 10.52 20.31
N ASN A 248 -17.24 10.96 19.28
CA ASN A 248 -16.72 12.29 19.02
C ASN A 248 -17.17 12.99 17.72
N GLY A 249 -18.09 12.45 16.89
CA GLY A 249 -18.58 13.18 15.70
C GLY A 249 -17.97 12.82 14.34
N LYS A 250 -17.03 11.85 14.22
CA LYS A 250 -16.17 11.76 13.03
C LYS A 250 -16.74 10.90 11.90
N HIS A 251 -16.92 11.50 10.72
CA HIS A 251 -17.29 10.80 9.48
C HIS A 251 -16.13 9.96 8.91
N PRO A 252 -16.40 8.82 8.25
CA PRO A 252 -15.38 8.04 7.57
C PRO A 252 -14.72 8.87 6.45
N PRO A 253 -13.42 8.67 6.17
CA PRO A 253 -12.71 9.38 5.12
C PRO A 253 -13.33 9.13 3.73
N PRO A 254 -13.04 9.99 2.74
CA PRO A 254 -13.44 9.76 1.37
C PRO A 254 -12.98 8.41 0.84
N PRO A 255 -13.74 7.79 -0.09
CA PRO A 255 -13.27 6.63 -0.83
C PRO A 255 -11.96 6.95 -1.55
N VAL A 256 -11.16 5.92 -1.77
CA VAL A 256 -9.86 6.02 -2.43
C VAL A 256 -9.77 4.98 -3.53
N LEU A 257 -9.48 5.43 -4.76
CA LEU A 257 -9.15 4.52 -5.85
C LEU A 257 -7.67 4.17 -5.79
N TYR A 258 -7.35 2.89 -5.71
CA TYR A 258 -6.00 2.37 -5.89
C TYR A 258 -5.86 1.87 -7.33
N THR A 259 -4.83 2.34 -8.02
CA THR A 259 -4.42 1.83 -9.33
C THR A 259 -3.10 1.08 -9.17
N VAL A 260 -3.07 -0.15 -9.65
CA VAL A 260 -1.89 -1.00 -9.67
C VAL A 260 -1.22 -0.87 -11.03
N HIS A 261 0.07 -0.61 -11.01
CA HIS A 261 0.90 -0.52 -12.19
C HIS A 261 1.95 -1.62 -12.13
N ASP A 262 2.09 -2.34 -13.22
CA ASP A 262 3.21 -3.25 -13.40
C ASP A 262 4.46 -2.40 -13.68
N THR A 263 5.53 -2.71 -12.95
CA THR A 263 6.80 -1.99 -13.02
C THR A 263 7.93 -3.00 -13.01
N PHE A 264 9.11 -2.61 -13.46
CA PHE A 264 10.18 -3.57 -13.72
C PHE A 264 11.51 -3.07 -13.20
N TRP A 265 12.23 -3.93 -12.49
CA TRP A 265 13.65 -3.70 -12.22
C TRP A 265 14.49 -4.44 -13.24
N LEU A 266 15.20 -3.68 -14.06
CA LEU A 266 16.12 -4.20 -15.05
C LEU A 266 17.52 -4.27 -14.42
N PHE A 267 17.99 -5.48 -14.17
CA PHE A 267 19.34 -5.73 -13.67
C PHE A 267 20.28 -6.00 -14.83
N THR A 268 21.38 -5.25 -14.89
CA THR A 268 22.43 -5.37 -15.91
C THR A 268 23.75 -5.68 -15.21
N PRO A 269 24.35 -6.87 -15.38
CA PRO A 269 25.60 -7.23 -14.68
C PRO A 269 26.86 -6.57 -15.27
N LEU A 270 26.75 -5.86 -16.40
CA LEU A 270 27.88 -5.17 -17.05
C LEU A 270 28.38 -3.99 -16.20
N ASN A 271 29.66 -3.64 -16.34
CA ASN A 271 30.29 -2.45 -15.72
C ASN A 271 30.09 -2.33 -14.20
N GLY A 272 30.15 -3.46 -13.48
CA GLY A 272 30.01 -3.52 -12.03
C GLY A 272 28.61 -3.88 -11.56
N GLY A 273 27.59 -3.80 -12.42
CA GLY A 273 26.22 -4.12 -12.08
C GLY A 273 25.37 -2.87 -11.83
N SER A 274 24.29 -2.69 -12.59
CA SER A 274 23.29 -1.62 -12.40
C SER A 274 21.87 -2.16 -12.30
N CYS A 275 20.99 -1.40 -11.66
CA CYS A 275 19.56 -1.67 -11.64
C CYS A 275 18.81 -0.40 -12.07
N ASP A 276 18.05 -0.51 -13.15
CA ASP A 276 17.18 0.54 -13.64
C ASP A 276 15.72 0.21 -13.29
N TYR A 277 14.99 1.21 -12.79
CA TYR A 277 13.57 1.06 -12.47
C TYR A 277 12.71 1.62 -13.58
N ASP A 278 12.04 0.73 -14.30
CA ASP A 278 11.12 1.08 -15.37
C ASP A 278 9.69 1.15 -14.85
N THR A 279 9.04 2.28 -15.12
CA THR A 279 7.64 2.54 -14.78
C THR A 279 6.81 2.99 -15.98
N THR A 280 7.40 2.98 -17.16
CA THR A 280 6.84 3.59 -18.38
C THR A 280 6.49 2.57 -19.43
N HIS A 281 7.24 1.47 -19.51
CA HIS A 281 7.05 0.45 -20.53
C HIS A 281 6.19 -0.72 -20.05
N SER A 282 5.54 -1.38 -21.01
CA SER A 282 4.82 -2.63 -20.81
C SER A 282 5.77 -3.82 -20.64
N PHE A 283 5.23 -4.95 -20.15
CA PHE A 283 5.99 -6.19 -20.00
C PHE A 283 6.66 -6.65 -21.31
N ASP A 284 5.93 -6.64 -22.42
CA ASP A 284 6.44 -7.11 -23.71
C ASP A 284 7.59 -6.23 -24.23
N GLU A 285 7.51 -4.92 -24.02
CA GLU A 285 8.56 -3.98 -24.39
C GLU A 285 9.83 -4.21 -23.55
N VAL A 286 9.68 -4.41 -22.24
CA VAL A 286 10.81 -4.63 -21.32
C VAL A 286 11.48 -5.97 -21.60
N ILE A 287 10.70 -7.04 -21.83
CA ILE A 287 11.25 -8.36 -22.19
C ILE A 287 11.94 -8.31 -23.55
N GLY A 288 11.38 -7.58 -24.52
CA GLY A 288 12.01 -7.36 -25.81
C GLY A 288 13.41 -6.74 -25.69
N GLN A 289 13.59 -5.77 -24.78
CA GLN A 289 14.89 -5.12 -24.53
C GLN A 289 15.93 -6.06 -23.92
N VAL A 290 15.51 -7.02 -23.10
CA VAL A 290 16.43 -7.96 -22.42
C VAL A 290 16.78 -9.17 -23.28
N THR A 291 15.92 -9.50 -24.25
CA THR A 291 16.07 -10.69 -25.10
C THR A 291 16.68 -10.39 -26.47
N ALA A 292 16.71 -9.12 -26.90
CA ALA A 292 17.38 -8.64 -28.11
C ALA A 292 18.92 -8.68 -27.98
#